data_AF-A0A957S3F5-F1
#
_entry.id   AF-A0A957S3F5-F1
#
_cell.length_a   1.000
_cell.length_b   1.000
_cell.length_c   1.000
_cell.angle_alpha   90.00
_cell.angle_beta   90.00
_cell.angle_gamma   90.00
#
_symmetry.space_group_name_H-M   'P 1'
#
loop_
_entity.id
_entity.type
_entity.pdbx_description
1 polymer ?
#
loop_
_entity_poly.entity_id
_entity_poly.type
_entity_poly.pdbx_seq_one_letter_code
_entity_poly.pdbx_strand_id
1 'polypeptide(L)'
;MASLLLDPFAPVLDANGKPVNNAKVWVYDEGTTDPASIYSDKALSTALAQPVRTNSAGRLINGSNARVAIFVAGGQNYYVRKETSADALIDEIPVIIPYAASDGGFVPVENGGTNAGTKEDARTELEVASSASVSALATTVSALESQVDGIGGDLGDMAAKDNVELTDFATGLDGLCIQRVRATSATKSSLSGATVPQDTTTPQVTEGEQVFSQSFTPTRSDSVIRVRSVLSVEYAATRQAIYMLFTDG
;
A
#
# COMPACT_ATOMS: atom_id res chain seq x y z
N MET A 1 -6.05 27.94 26.82
CA MET A 1 -7.19 27.07 27.20
C MET A 1 -7.40 27.20 28.70
N ALA A 2 -8.64 27.19 29.22
CA ALA A 2 -8.87 27.30 30.67
C ALA A 2 -8.73 25.95 31.36
N SER A 3 -8.00 25.90 32.47
CA SER A 3 -7.81 24.68 33.26
C SER A 3 -8.44 24.83 34.64
N LEU A 4 -9.08 23.76 35.13
CA LEU A 4 -9.60 23.74 36.50
C LEU A 4 -8.42 23.61 37.45
N LEU A 5 -8.28 24.53 38.41
CA LEU A 5 -7.19 24.49 39.38
C LEU A 5 -7.57 23.72 40.65
N LEU A 6 -8.72 24.06 41.23
CA LEU A 6 -9.21 23.45 42.47
C LEU A 6 -10.63 22.93 42.26
N ASP A 7 -10.88 21.71 42.71
CA ASP A 7 -12.19 21.10 42.71
C ASP A 7 -13.15 21.90 43.61
N PRO A 8 -14.29 22.41 43.10
CA PRO A 8 -15.30 23.11 43.91
C PRO A 8 -15.89 22.28 45.06
N PHE A 9 -15.70 20.95 45.03
CA PHE A 9 -16.18 20.04 46.06
C PHE A 9 -15.13 19.69 47.13
N ALA A 10 -13.85 19.96 46.89
CA ALA A 10 -12.80 19.71 47.86
C ALA A 10 -12.87 20.74 49.01
N PRO A 11 -13.06 20.31 50.28
CA PRO A 11 -13.10 21.23 51.40
C PRO A 11 -11.68 21.64 51.82
N VAL A 12 -11.52 22.90 52.24
CA VAL A 12 -10.36 23.35 53.01
C VAL A 12 -10.53 22.86 54.44
N LEU A 13 -9.61 22.00 54.87
CA LEU A 13 -9.60 21.38 56.19
C LEU A 13 -8.44 21.92 57.03
N ASP A 14 -8.63 22.00 58.35
CA ASP A 14 -7.55 22.24 59.30
C ASP A 14 -6.71 20.97 59.54
N ALA A 15 -5.69 21.08 60.40
CA ALA A 15 -4.82 19.96 60.77
C ALA A 15 -5.56 18.79 61.45
N ASN A 16 -6.79 19.00 61.94
CA ASN A 16 -7.63 17.97 62.55
C ASN A 16 -8.68 17.41 61.57
N GLY A 17 -8.62 17.77 60.29
CA GLY A 17 -9.58 17.35 59.27
C GLY A 17 -10.93 18.05 59.37
N LYS A 18 -11.06 19.16 60.11
CA LYS A 18 -12.30 19.92 60.23
C LYS A 18 -12.39 21.00 59.16
N PRO A 19 -13.55 21.18 58.50
CA PRO A 19 -13.71 22.26 57.54
C PRO A 19 -13.52 23.64 58.18
N VAL A 20 -12.73 24.48 57.53
CA VAL A 20 -12.46 25.84 58.00
C VAL A 20 -13.46 26.81 57.35
N ASN A 21 -14.28 27.45 58.17
CA ASN A 21 -15.20 28.49 57.71
C ASN A 21 -14.44 29.79 57.40
N ASN A 22 -14.79 30.44 56.29
CA ASN A 22 -14.23 31.74 55.89
C ASN A 22 -12.69 31.73 55.78
N ALA A 23 -12.11 30.59 55.40
CA ALA A 23 -10.71 30.49 55.01
C ALA A 23 -10.49 31.32 53.74
N LYS A 24 -9.29 31.89 53.60
CA LYS A 24 -8.83 32.65 52.45
C LYS A 24 -7.98 31.73 51.58
N VAL A 25 -8.30 31.63 50.30
CA VAL A 25 -7.51 30.89 49.32
C VAL A 25 -6.97 31.87 48.29
N TRP A 26 -5.65 31.91 48.20
CA TRP A 26 -4.90 32.72 47.26
C TRP A 26 -4.24 31.84 46.19
N VAL A 27 -4.22 32.34 44.97
CA VAL A 27 -3.58 31.72 43.80
C VAL A 27 -2.61 32.72 43.20
N TYR A 28 -1.37 32.30 43.02
CA TYR A 28 -0.28 33.09 42.45
C TYR A 28 0.32 32.35 41.27
N ASP A 29 0.97 33.07 40.37
CA ASP A 29 1.81 32.44 39.35
C ASP A 29 3.01 31.74 40.02
N GLU A 30 3.39 30.55 39.53
CA GLU A 30 4.49 29.78 40.13
C GLU A 30 5.78 30.61 40.22
N GLY A 31 6.44 30.58 41.39
CA GLY A 31 7.70 31.27 41.61
C GLY A 31 7.58 32.78 41.84
N THR A 32 6.37 33.34 41.88
CA THR A 32 6.14 34.77 42.16
C THR A 32 5.27 34.98 43.40
N THR A 33 5.15 36.23 43.82
CA THR A 33 4.17 36.67 44.83
C THR A 33 3.00 37.43 44.19
N ASP A 34 2.90 37.42 42.86
CA ASP A 34 1.91 38.18 42.11
C ASP A 34 0.62 37.36 41.99
N PRO A 35 -0.54 37.90 42.42
CA PRO A 35 -1.80 37.17 42.34
C PRO A 35 -2.16 36.85 40.88
N ALA A 36 -2.41 35.57 40.60
CA ALA A 36 -2.83 35.13 39.28
C ALA A 36 -4.25 35.63 38.94
N SER A 37 -4.54 35.78 37.65
CA SER A 37 -5.92 35.97 37.20
C SER A 37 -6.71 34.66 37.30
N ILE A 38 -7.78 34.65 38.10
CA ILE A 38 -8.65 33.49 38.33
C ILE A 38 -10.09 33.77 37.91
N TYR A 39 -10.83 32.73 37.53
CA TYR A 39 -12.16 32.85 36.93
C TYR A 39 -13.13 31.79 37.46
N SER A 40 -14.43 32.06 37.43
CA SER A 40 -15.47 31.10 37.84
C SER A 40 -15.99 30.21 36.70
N ASP A 41 -15.56 30.45 35.47
CA ASP A 41 -15.99 29.72 34.28
C ASP A 41 -14.82 29.32 33.39
N LYS A 42 -15.05 28.26 32.60
CA LYS A 42 -14.09 27.70 31.64
C LYS A 42 -13.81 28.64 30.46
N ALA A 43 -14.62 29.68 30.21
CA ALA A 43 -14.34 30.63 29.14
C ALA A 43 -13.36 31.74 29.57
N LEU A 44 -12.90 31.73 30.85
CA LEU A 44 -12.07 32.79 31.45
C LEU A 44 -12.72 34.18 31.30
N SER A 45 -14.05 34.23 31.40
CA SER A 45 -14.83 35.44 31.13
C SER A 45 -15.28 36.17 32.39
N THR A 46 -15.55 35.43 33.48
CA THR A 46 -16.01 35.97 34.76
C THR A 46 -14.88 35.89 35.78
N ALA A 47 -14.18 37.00 35.96
CA ALA A 47 -13.08 37.08 36.91
C ALA A 47 -13.55 36.89 38.36
N LEU A 48 -12.73 36.22 39.16
CA LEU A 48 -12.92 36.07 40.60
C LEU A 48 -11.98 37.00 41.36
N ALA A 49 -12.51 37.64 42.40
CA ALA A 49 -11.70 38.41 43.32
C ALA A 49 -10.87 37.48 44.23
N GLN A 50 -9.64 37.89 44.52
CA GLN A 50 -8.76 37.20 45.46
C GLN A 50 -8.70 37.96 46.80
N PRO A 51 -8.75 37.27 47.95
CA PRO A 51 -8.81 35.83 48.11
C PRO A 51 -10.22 35.27 47.88
N VAL A 52 -10.29 34.02 47.39
CA VAL A 52 -11.55 33.27 47.35
C VAL A 52 -11.84 32.72 48.74
N ARG A 53 -13.08 32.86 49.21
CA ARG A 53 -13.47 32.47 50.57
C ARG A 53 -14.14 31.12 50.62
N THR A 54 -14.12 30.46 51.79
CA THR A 54 -14.88 29.24 52.04
C THR A 54 -16.14 29.48 52.88
N ASN A 55 -17.16 28.62 52.72
CA ASN A 55 -18.32 28.56 53.63
C ASN A 55 -18.05 27.67 54.85
N SER A 56 -19.07 27.46 55.70
CA SER A 56 -18.97 26.63 56.92
C SER A 56 -18.64 25.16 56.67
N ALA A 57 -18.81 24.67 55.44
CA ALA A 57 -18.41 23.34 55.02
C ALA A 57 -17.01 23.31 54.39
N GLY A 58 -16.24 24.39 54.47
CA GLY A 58 -14.89 24.51 53.91
C GLY A 58 -14.84 24.62 52.39
N ARG A 59 -15.98 24.81 51.70
CA ARG A 59 -16.04 24.84 50.24
C ARG A 59 -15.90 26.26 49.72
N LEU A 60 -15.19 26.42 48.61
CA LEU A 60 -15.00 27.71 47.94
C LEU A 60 -16.34 28.30 47.51
N ILE A 61 -16.52 29.59 47.77
CA ILE A 61 -17.74 30.34 47.45
C ILE A 61 -17.41 31.68 46.80
N ASN A 62 -18.31 32.13 45.93
CA ASN A 62 -18.35 33.50 45.42
C ASN A 62 -19.57 34.21 46.03
N GLY A 63 -19.35 35.15 46.94
CA GLY A 63 -20.43 35.89 47.61
C GLY A 63 -21.28 35.04 48.58
N SER A 64 -22.61 35.12 48.46
CA SER A 64 -23.61 34.60 49.41
C SER A 64 -23.81 33.07 49.37
N ASN A 65 -22.74 32.30 49.50
CA ASN A 65 -22.68 30.82 49.52
C ASN A 65 -22.82 30.07 48.18
N ALA A 66 -22.80 30.76 47.04
CA ALA A 66 -22.71 30.07 45.74
C ALA A 66 -21.35 29.41 45.60
N ARG A 67 -21.31 28.07 45.49
CA ARG A 67 -20.07 27.33 45.32
C ARG A 67 -19.39 27.71 44.01
N VAL A 68 -18.08 27.80 44.03
CA VAL A 68 -17.31 28.24 42.88
C VAL A 68 -16.11 27.33 42.64
N ALA A 69 -15.87 27.02 41.37
CA ALA A 69 -14.65 26.40 40.89
C ALA A 69 -13.64 27.50 40.51
N ILE A 70 -12.35 27.24 40.69
CA ILE A 70 -11.30 28.16 40.25
C ILE A 70 -10.76 27.68 38.92
N PHE A 71 -10.99 28.45 37.87
CA PHE A 71 -10.39 28.28 36.55
C PHE A 71 -9.25 29.27 36.35
N VAL A 72 -8.18 28.81 35.68
CA VAL A 72 -6.97 29.57 35.39
C VAL A 72 -6.55 29.38 33.93
N ALA A 73 -5.59 30.18 33.46
CA ALA A 73 -4.96 29.93 32.18
C ALA A 73 -4.21 28.58 32.21
N GLY A 74 -4.43 27.75 31.20
CA GLY A 74 -3.72 26.48 31.03
C GLY A 74 -2.33 26.69 30.40
N GLY A 75 -1.45 25.70 30.60
CA GLY A 75 -0.09 25.72 30.07
C GLY A 75 0.96 26.31 31.03
N GLN A 76 0.58 26.62 32.27
CA GLN A 76 1.48 27.07 33.33
C GLN A 76 1.09 26.44 34.68
N ASN A 77 2.02 26.45 35.63
CA ASN A 77 1.79 26.00 37.00
C ASN A 77 1.46 27.20 37.90
N TYR A 78 0.89 26.90 39.07
CA TYR A 78 0.49 27.91 40.05
C TYR A 78 0.98 27.57 41.45
N TYR A 79 1.02 28.58 42.31
CA TYR A 79 1.21 28.47 43.76
C TYR A 79 -0.13 28.73 44.45
N VAL A 80 -0.52 27.88 45.40
CA VAL A 80 -1.76 28.05 46.18
C VAL A 80 -1.44 28.16 47.66
N ARG A 81 -1.98 29.19 48.29
CA ARG A 81 -1.83 29.43 49.73
C ARG A 81 -3.20 29.53 50.40
N LYS A 82 -3.39 28.74 51.46
CA LYS A 82 -4.65 28.68 52.22
C LYS A 82 -4.40 29.21 53.62
N GLU A 83 -5.22 30.17 54.04
CA GLU A 83 -5.11 30.83 55.33
C GLU A 83 -6.45 30.83 56.05
N THR A 84 -6.41 30.89 57.38
CA THR A 84 -7.61 31.13 58.19
C THR A 84 -8.13 32.56 57.95
N SER A 85 -9.33 32.86 58.46
CA SER A 85 -9.84 34.23 58.43
C SER A 85 -8.96 35.24 59.18
N ALA A 86 -8.08 34.75 60.07
CA ALA A 86 -7.13 35.53 60.86
C ALA A 86 -5.69 35.49 60.30
N ASP A 87 -5.51 35.13 59.02
CA ASP A 87 -4.21 35.14 58.32
C ASP A 87 -3.19 34.11 58.83
N ALA A 88 -3.59 33.18 59.68
CA ALA A 88 -2.75 32.03 60.03
C ALA A 88 -2.74 31.02 58.86
N LEU A 89 -1.55 30.56 58.47
CA LEU A 89 -1.36 29.55 57.42
C LEU A 89 -2.06 28.23 57.80
N ILE A 90 -2.83 27.68 56.86
CA ILE A 90 -3.42 26.35 56.96
C ILE A 90 -2.57 25.36 56.17
N ASP A 91 -2.27 25.71 54.92
CA ASP A 91 -1.62 24.84 53.94
C ASP A 91 -1.04 25.69 52.81
N GLU A 92 0.03 25.20 52.21
CA GLU A 92 0.64 25.79 51.02
C GLU A 92 1.05 24.71 50.05
N ILE A 93 0.72 24.93 48.78
CA ILE A 93 1.03 24.02 47.69
C ILE A 93 1.99 24.78 46.77
N PRO A 94 3.31 24.56 46.90
CA PRO A 94 4.35 25.31 46.20
C PRO A 94 4.20 25.24 44.67
N VAL A 95 3.78 24.07 44.19
CA VAL A 95 3.50 23.81 42.77
C VAL A 95 2.21 23.02 42.67
N ILE A 96 1.21 23.60 42.03
CA ILE A 96 0.00 22.90 41.60
C ILE A 96 -0.11 22.97 40.08
N ILE A 97 -0.27 21.81 39.47
CA ILE A 97 -0.51 21.67 38.04
C ILE A 97 -2.03 21.69 37.85
N PRO A 98 -2.59 22.66 37.12
CA PRO A 98 -4.02 22.67 36.81
C PRO A 98 -4.44 21.37 36.11
N TYR A 99 -5.66 20.91 36.37
CA TYR A 99 -6.23 19.77 35.64
C TYR A 99 -6.26 20.09 34.14
N ALA A 100 -5.74 19.17 33.34
CA ALA A 100 -5.72 19.30 31.89
C ALA A 100 -7.13 19.62 31.37
N ALA A 101 -7.24 20.77 30.69
CA ALA A 101 -8.47 21.17 30.04
C ALA A 101 -8.83 20.17 28.93
N SER A 102 -9.84 19.33 29.14
CA SER A 102 -10.43 18.57 28.03
C SER A 102 -11.62 19.36 27.48
N ASP A 103 -11.49 19.89 26.27
CA ASP A 103 -12.60 20.45 25.48
C ASP A 103 -13.31 19.35 24.67
N GLY A 104 -13.64 18.23 25.32
CA GLY A 104 -14.42 17.16 24.67
C GLY A 104 -13.97 15.72 24.95
N GLY A 105 -13.45 15.40 26.13
CA GLY A 105 -13.11 14.01 26.50
C GLY A 105 -11.81 13.47 25.91
N PHE A 106 -11.10 14.25 25.10
CA PHE A 106 -9.74 13.95 24.68
C PHE A 106 -8.77 14.80 25.51
N VAL A 107 -7.77 14.15 26.12
CA VAL A 107 -6.58 14.84 26.62
C VAL A 107 -5.79 15.24 25.37
N PRO A 108 -5.62 16.53 25.05
CA PRO A 108 -4.72 16.93 23.98
C PRO A 108 -3.31 16.59 24.45
N VAL A 109 -2.82 15.41 24.07
CA VAL A 109 -1.44 15.07 24.32
C VAL A 109 -0.64 15.77 23.24
N GLU A 110 -0.15 16.95 23.57
CA GLU A 110 0.79 17.67 22.72
C GLU A 110 1.88 16.69 22.30
N ASN A 111 2.14 16.63 20.99
CA ASN A 111 3.13 15.71 20.42
C ASN A 111 2.86 14.23 20.74
N GLY A 112 1.59 13.81 20.77
CA GLY A 112 1.21 12.39 20.83
C GLY A 112 1.58 11.68 22.14
N GLY A 113 1.95 12.42 23.19
CA GLY A 113 2.36 11.83 24.47
C GLY A 113 3.79 11.36 24.54
N THR A 114 4.62 11.74 23.57
CA THR A 114 6.01 11.33 23.53
C THR A 114 6.95 12.29 24.26
N ASN A 115 6.44 13.45 24.72
CA ASN A 115 7.21 14.59 25.25
C ASN A 115 8.16 15.25 24.23
N ALA A 116 8.03 14.91 22.94
CA ALA A 116 8.77 15.57 21.87
C ALA A 116 8.54 17.09 21.86
N GLY A 117 9.56 17.87 21.47
CA GLY A 117 9.47 19.32 21.34
C GLY A 117 8.81 19.78 20.03
N THR A 118 8.69 18.89 19.04
CA THR A 118 8.06 19.16 17.74
C THR A 118 7.16 18.01 17.30
N LYS A 119 6.23 18.31 16.38
CA LYS A 119 5.38 17.28 15.76
C LYS A 119 6.16 16.28 14.92
N GLU A 120 7.37 16.63 14.47
CA GLU A 120 8.23 15.74 13.69
C GLU A 120 8.93 14.72 14.58
N ASP A 121 9.52 15.18 15.68
CA ASP A 121 10.12 14.33 16.71
C ASP A 121 9.07 13.38 17.31
N ALA A 122 7.85 13.86 17.54
CA ALA A 122 6.74 13.04 18.02
C ALA A 122 6.45 11.83 17.13
N ARG A 123 6.45 12.04 15.80
CA ARG A 123 6.21 10.95 14.83
C ARG A 123 7.36 9.96 14.85
N THR A 124 8.60 10.45 14.99
CA THR A 124 9.79 9.60 15.11
C THR A 124 9.72 8.74 16.36
N GLU A 125 9.35 9.32 17.50
CA GLU A 125 9.24 8.61 18.79
C GLU A 125 8.09 7.59 18.83
N LEU A 126 7.01 7.83 18.08
CA LEU A 126 5.93 6.86 17.85
C LEU A 126 6.25 5.84 16.76
N GLU A 127 7.44 5.91 16.15
CA GLU A 127 7.89 5.08 15.02
C GLU A 127 6.88 5.08 13.84
N VAL A 128 6.16 6.19 13.67
CA VAL A 128 5.19 6.32 12.58
C VAL A 128 5.95 6.56 11.28
N ALA A 129 5.65 5.74 10.26
CA ALA A 129 6.21 5.92 8.94
C ALA A 129 6.00 7.36 8.44
N SER A 130 7.07 7.96 7.90
CA SER A 130 6.97 9.32 7.35
C SER A 130 5.98 9.37 6.18
N SER A 131 5.36 10.53 5.96
CA SER A 131 4.49 10.74 4.79
C SER A 131 5.21 10.46 3.47
N ALA A 132 6.51 10.76 3.40
CA ALA A 132 7.36 10.45 2.25
C ALA A 132 7.51 8.92 2.05
N SER A 133 7.76 8.17 3.12
CA SER A 133 7.88 6.70 3.07
C SER A 133 6.57 6.04 2.62
N VAL A 134 5.43 6.50 3.15
CA VAL A 134 4.11 5.99 2.76
C VAL A 134 3.82 6.32 1.29
N SER A 135 4.15 7.54 0.84
CA SER A 135 3.97 7.95 -0.56
C SER A 135 4.86 7.18 -1.52
N ALA A 136 6.11 6.89 -1.12
CA ALA A 136 7.03 6.07 -1.89
C ALA A 136 6.52 4.64 -2.03
N LEU A 137 6.08 4.02 -0.92
CA LEU A 137 5.50 2.68 -0.95
C LEU A 137 4.24 2.62 -1.83
N ALA A 138 3.35 3.60 -1.71
CA ALA A 138 2.15 3.68 -2.56
C ALA A 138 2.52 3.77 -4.04
N THR A 139 3.53 4.57 -4.39
CA THR A 139 4.04 4.67 -5.77
C THR A 139 4.60 3.34 -6.27
N THR A 140 5.40 2.65 -5.45
CA THR A 140 5.95 1.33 -5.79
C THR A 140 4.85 0.30 -6.00
N VAL A 141 3.83 0.27 -5.13
CA VAL A 141 2.70 -0.64 -5.26
C VAL A 141 1.92 -0.37 -6.55
N SER A 142 1.59 0.89 -6.85
CA SER A 142 0.88 1.22 -8.09
C SER A 142 1.68 0.88 -9.36
N ALA A 143 3.02 0.99 -9.31
CA ALA A 143 3.86 0.56 -10.42
C ALA A 143 3.81 -0.97 -10.62
N LEU A 144 3.86 -1.73 -9.53
CA LEU A 144 3.73 -3.20 -9.58
C LEU A 144 2.34 -3.63 -10.03
N GLU A 145 1.28 -3.00 -9.52
CA GLU A 145 -0.10 -3.23 -9.98
C GLU A 145 -0.22 -2.96 -11.48
N SER A 146 0.35 -1.85 -11.98
CA SER A 146 0.35 -1.56 -13.42
C SER A 146 1.10 -2.60 -14.26
N GLN A 147 2.11 -3.27 -13.69
CA GLN A 147 2.82 -4.35 -14.37
C GLN A 147 2.03 -5.66 -14.41
N VAL A 148 1.07 -5.86 -13.49
CA VAL A 148 0.36 -7.12 -13.28
C VAL A 148 -1.11 -7.07 -13.76
N ASP A 149 -1.77 -5.91 -13.69
CA ASP A 149 -3.19 -5.73 -14.08
C ASP A 149 -3.40 -5.76 -15.60
N GLY A 150 -2.35 -5.48 -16.37
CA GLY A 150 -2.34 -5.73 -17.80
C GLY A 150 -1.81 -7.13 -18.05
N ILE A 151 -2.67 -8.06 -18.44
CA ILE A 151 -2.30 -9.27 -19.18
C ILE A 151 -1.18 -8.91 -20.19
N GLY A 152 0.08 -9.23 -19.86
CA GLY A 152 1.26 -8.95 -20.69
C GLY A 152 2.02 -7.63 -20.51
N GLY A 153 1.80 -6.81 -19.47
CA GLY A 153 2.40 -5.47 -19.22
C GLY A 153 3.82 -5.18 -19.75
N ASP A 154 4.82 -5.01 -18.87
CA ASP A 154 6.24 -4.90 -19.30
C ASP A 154 6.87 -6.26 -19.63
N LEU A 155 6.23 -7.34 -19.16
CA LEU A 155 6.63 -8.72 -19.38
C LEU A 155 6.31 -9.21 -20.81
N GLY A 156 5.57 -8.39 -21.58
CA GLY A 156 5.23 -8.58 -22.98
C GLY A 156 4.00 -9.47 -23.21
N ASP A 157 3.47 -9.38 -24.43
CA ASP A 157 2.26 -10.09 -24.91
C ASP A 157 2.30 -11.62 -24.75
N MET A 158 3.44 -12.22 -24.42
CA MET A 158 3.58 -13.66 -24.15
C MET A 158 3.22 -14.04 -22.71
N ALA A 159 3.45 -13.15 -21.74
CA ALA A 159 3.07 -13.39 -20.34
C ALA A 159 1.55 -13.41 -20.15
N ALA A 160 0.83 -12.89 -21.14
CA ALA A 160 -0.62 -12.83 -21.23
C ALA A 160 -1.31 -14.14 -21.65
N LYS A 161 -0.56 -15.07 -22.25
CA LYS A 161 -1.16 -16.18 -23.00
C LYS A 161 -1.15 -17.47 -22.20
N ASP A 162 -2.33 -18.07 -22.07
CA ASP A 162 -2.47 -19.42 -21.50
C ASP A 162 -1.89 -20.51 -22.41
N ASN A 163 -1.87 -20.25 -23.73
CA ASN A 163 -1.29 -21.12 -24.76
C ASN A 163 -0.49 -20.29 -25.76
N VAL A 164 0.69 -20.80 -26.14
CA VAL A 164 1.54 -20.17 -27.17
C VAL A 164 1.31 -20.85 -28.51
N GLU A 165 0.90 -20.09 -29.52
CA GLU A 165 0.69 -20.52 -30.89
C GLU A 165 1.88 -20.13 -31.80
N LEU A 166 1.98 -20.70 -33.00
CA LEU A 166 3.09 -20.37 -33.92
C LEU A 166 3.05 -18.89 -34.35
N THR A 167 1.85 -18.32 -34.44
CA THR A 167 1.56 -16.90 -34.74
C THR A 167 2.07 -15.94 -33.67
N ASP A 168 2.42 -16.46 -32.49
CA ASP A 168 2.93 -15.70 -31.35
C ASP A 168 4.43 -15.44 -31.44
N PHE A 169 5.11 -16.18 -32.33
CA PHE A 169 6.53 -15.98 -32.61
C PHE A 169 6.72 -14.90 -33.68
N ALA A 170 7.90 -14.29 -33.68
CA ALA A 170 8.27 -13.26 -34.65
C ALA A 170 8.10 -13.73 -36.10
N THR A 171 7.73 -12.80 -36.97
CA THR A 171 7.63 -13.02 -38.42
C THR A 171 8.95 -13.59 -38.96
N GLY A 172 8.87 -14.63 -39.80
CA GLY A 172 10.06 -15.32 -40.35
C GLY A 172 10.19 -16.80 -39.98
N LEU A 173 9.30 -17.33 -39.14
CA LEU A 173 9.18 -18.79 -38.93
C LEU A 173 8.31 -19.50 -39.99
N ASP A 174 7.66 -18.76 -40.89
CA ASP A 174 6.79 -19.31 -41.97
C ASP A 174 7.54 -20.18 -43.00
N GLY A 175 8.87 -20.25 -42.92
CA GLY A 175 9.71 -21.12 -43.73
C GLY A 175 10.35 -22.29 -42.96
N LEU A 176 10.02 -22.46 -41.68
CA LEU A 176 10.62 -23.50 -40.85
C LEU A 176 10.13 -24.88 -41.31
N CYS A 177 11.07 -25.79 -41.57
CA CYS A 177 10.75 -27.17 -41.88
C CYS A 177 10.22 -27.86 -40.62
N ILE A 178 8.89 -27.94 -40.49
CA ILE A 178 8.20 -28.54 -39.34
C ILE A 178 8.30 -30.07 -39.31
N GLN A 179 8.55 -30.69 -40.46
CA GLN A 179 8.70 -32.13 -40.59
C GLN A 179 9.54 -32.45 -41.83
N ARG A 180 10.46 -33.41 -41.70
CA ARG A 180 11.29 -33.90 -42.81
C ARG A 180 11.32 -35.41 -42.81
N VAL A 181 10.99 -36.00 -43.95
CA VAL A 181 11.25 -37.41 -44.22
C VAL A 181 12.37 -37.50 -45.25
N ARG A 182 13.34 -38.37 -44.99
CA ARG A 182 14.46 -38.63 -45.89
C ARG A 182 14.48 -40.14 -46.17
N ALA A 183 14.39 -40.49 -47.44
CA ALA A 183 14.80 -41.80 -47.94
C ALA A 183 16.12 -41.65 -48.68
N THR A 184 16.99 -42.66 -48.55
CA THR A 184 18.39 -42.48 -48.95
C THR A 184 18.70 -43.06 -50.32
N SER A 185 18.05 -44.15 -50.76
CA SER A 185 18.25 -44.70 -52.12
C SER A 185 17.15 -45.71 -52.50
N ALA A 186 16.75 -45.70 -53.76
CA ALA A 186 16.07 -46.81 -54.42
C ALA A 186 16.71 -47.00 -55.80
N THR A 187 16.98 -48.24 -56.18
CA THR A 187 17.60 -48.57 -57.47
C THR A 187 16.72 -49.56 -58.19
N LYS A 188 16.48 -49.31 -59.48
CA LYS A 188 15.77 -50.22 -60.36
C LYS A 188 16.64 -50.47 -61.58
N SER A 189 16.97 -51.74 -61.82
CA SER A 189 17.89 -52.17 -62.89
C SER A 189 17.19 -52.41 -64.24
N SER A 190 15.86 -52.46 -64.26
CA SER A 190 15.05 -52.63 -65.47
C SER A 190 13.66 -52.03 -65.26
N LEU A 191 13.18 -51.26 -66.25
CA LEU A 191 11.82 -50.76 -66.31
C LEU A 191 11.04 -51.58 -67.34
N SER A 192 9.91 -52.18 -66.95
CA SER A 192 9.08 -52.99 -67.84
C SER A 192 7.93 -52.16 -68.43
N GLY A 193 8.05 -51.80 -69.71
CA GLY A 193 6.94 -51.66 -70.66
C GLY A 193 5.85 -50.61 -70.45
N ALA A 194 5.77 -49.94 -69.31
CA ALA A 194 4.78 -48.89 -69.08
C ALA A 194 5.24 -47.61 -69.79
N THR A 195 4.56 -47.28 -70.89
CA THR A 195 4.82 -46.06 -71.65
C THR A 195 4.18 -44.88 -70.95
N VAL A 196 4.98 -43.87 -70.63
CA VAL A 196 4.47 -42.57 -70.20
C VAL A 196 3.95 -41.84 -71.45
N PRO A 197 2.66 -41.45 -71.51
CA PRO A 197 2.11 -40.73 -72.66
C PRO A 197 2.86 -39.43 -72.93
N GLN A 198 3.09 -39.12 -74.21
CA GLN A 198 3.57 -37.80 -74.63
C GLN A 198 2.38 -36.89 -74.90
N ASP A 199 1.61 -36.60 -73.85
CA ASP A 199 0.47 -35.71 -73.93
C ASP A 199 0.56 -34.56 -72.91
N THR A 200 -0.48 -33.72 -72.90
CA THR A 200 -0.59 -32.56 -72.00
C THR A 200 -1.52 -32.82 -70.82
N THR A 201 -1.86 -34.08 -70.54
CA THR A 201 -2.71 -34.43 -69.41
C THR A 201 -1.91 -34.43 -68.11
N THR A 202 -2.59 -34.41 -66.98
CA THR A 202 -1.92 -34.49 -65.67
C THR A 202 -1.43 -35.91 -65.47
N PRO A 203 -0.10 -36.13 -65.32
CA PRO A 203 0.43 -37.48 -65.20
C PRO A 203 -0.21 -38.27 -64.05
N GLN A 204 -0.49 -39.55 -64.28
CA GLN A 204 -1.09 -40.45 -63.28
C GLN A 204 -0.07 -41.48 -62.75
N VAL A 205 -0.23 -41.94 -61.51
CA VAL A 205 0.69 -42.95 -60.90
C VAL A 205 0.70 -44.29 -61.64
N THR A 206 -0.33 -44.54 -62.46
CA THR A 206 -0.44 -45.71 -63.34
C THR A 206 0.33 -45.55 -64.66
N GLU A 207 0.84 -44.36 -64.96
CA GLU A 207 1.64 -44.06 -66.15
C GLU A 207 3.12 -44.26 -65.84
N GLY A 208 3.67 -45.37 -66.34
CA GLY A 208 5.05 -45.77 -66.04
C GLY A 208 5.14 -46.78 -64.90
N GLU A 209 6.36 -47.03 -64.44
CA GLU A 209 6.64 -47.95 -63.34
C GLU A 209 7.12 -47.15 -62.12
N GLN A 210 6.50 -47.37 -60.96
CA GLN A 210 6.87 -46.68 -59.72
C GLN A 210 8.25 -47.15 -59.24
N VAL A 211 9.24 -46.25 -59.26
CA VAL A 211 10.62 -46.53 -58.82
C VAL A 211 10.81 -46.27 -57.32
N PHE A 212 10.03 -45.33 -56.77
CA PHE A 212 10.17 -44.89 -55.39
C PHE A 212 8.81 -44.42 -54.85
N SER A 213 8.52 -44.75 -53.59
CA SER A 213 7.33 -44.29 -52.88
C SER A 213 7.72 -43.88 -51.47
N GLN A 214 7.16 -42.77 -51.00
CA GLN A 214 7.34 -42.30 -49.64
C GLN A 214 6.03 -41.71 -49.14
N SER A 215 5.53 -42.22 -48.02
CA SER A 215 4.40 -41.63 -47.32
C SER A 215 4.85 -40.41 -46.52
N PHE A 216 4.06 -39.34 -46.57
CA PHE A 216 4.21 -38.15 -45.75
C PHE A 216 2.82 -37.64 -45.34
N THR A 217 2.59 -37.48 -44.04
CA THR A 217 1.34 -36.93 -43.51
C THR A 217 1.64 -35.54 -42.95
N PRO A 218 1.12 -34.45 -43.56
CA PRO A 218 1.29 -33.11 -43.02
C PRO A 218 0.71 -33.01 -41.62
N THR A 219 1.45 -32.38 -40.70
CA THR A 219 0.95 -32.07 -39.35
C THR A 219 -0.01 -30.88 -39.34
N ARG A 220 -0.08 -30.10 -40.42
CA ARG A 220 -1.00 -28.98 -40.60
C ARG A 220 -1.57 -28.95 -42.02
N SER A 221 -2.80 -28.45 -42.16
CA SER A 221 -3.50 -28.34 -43.44
C SER A 221 -2.96 -27.24 -44.36
N ASP A 222 -2.25 -26.25 -43.81
CA ASP A 222 -1.65 -25.12 -44.54
C ASP A 222 -0.18 -25.36 -44.94
N SER A 223 0.35 -26.56 -44.68
CA SER A 223 1.73 -26.89 -44.98
C SER A 223 1.98 -27.06 -46.48
N VAL A 224 3.12 -26.53 -46.95
CA VAL A 224 3.60 -26.76 -48.31
C VAL A 224 4.64 -27.89 -48.31
N ILE A 225 4.37 -28.96 -49.07
CA ILE A 225 5.33 -30.06 -49.24
C ILE A 225 6.38 -29.67 -50.27
N ARG A 226 7.66 -29.77 -49.89
CA ARG A 226 8.80 -29.60 -50.79
C ARG A 226 9.48 -30.94 -51.03
N VAL A 227 9.34 -31.47 -52.25
CA VAL A 227 10.02 -32.70 -52.67
C VAL A 227 11.37 -32.34 -53.32
N ARG A 228 12.44 -33.00 -52.88
CA ARG A 228 13.75 -32.93 -53.52
C ARG A 228 14.21 -34.35 -53.84
N SER A 229 14.24 -34.68 -55.13
CA SER A 229 14.82 -35.93 -55.64
C SER A 229 16.16 -35.66 -56.31
N VAL A 230 17.05 -36.65 -56.24
CA VAL A 230 18.26 -36.72 -57.05
C VAL A 230 18.18 -38.02 -57.82
N LEU A 231 18.23 -37.93 -59.15
CA LEU A 231 18.13 -39.08 -60.05
C LEU A 231 19.48 -39.28 -60.74
N SER A 232 19.93 -40.53 -60.79
CA SER A 232 21.03 -40.96 -61.65
C SER A 232 20.50 -42.03 -62.60
N VAL A 233 20.76 -41.85 -63.90
CA VAL A 233 20.28 -42.75 -64.97
C VAL A 233 21.47 -43.23 -65.77
N GLU A 234 21.55 -44.54 -65.99
CA GLU A 234 22.53 -45.17 -66.87
C GLU A 234 21.76 -45.96 -67.95
N TYR A 235 22.20 -45.85 -69.22
CA TYR A 235 21.57 -46.53 -70.35
C TYR A 235 22.62 -47.09 -71.32
N ALA A 236 22.37 -48.27 -71.87
CA ALA A 236 23.29 -48.99 -72.76
C ALA A 236 23.09 -48.69 -74.26
N ALA A 237 22.08 -47.90 -74.65
CA ALA A 237 21.78 -47.53 -76.04
C ALA A 237 20.97 -46.22 -76.10
N THR A 238 20.75 -45.65 -77.30
CA THR A 238 19.95 -44.41 -77.49
C THR A 238 18.53 -44.58 -76.95
N ARG A 239 18.25 -43.96 -75.81
CA ARG A 239 16.93 -43.98 -75.15
C ARG A 239 16.59 -42.62 -74.57
N GLN A 240 15.30 -42.38 -74.39
CA GLN A 240 14.76 -41.26 -73.64
C GLN A 240 14.35 -41.76 -72.25
N ALA A 241 14.73 -41.03 -71.19
CA ALA A 241 14.23 -41.25 -69.85
C ALA A 241 13.24 -40.14 -69.50
N ILE A 242 12.03 -40.53 -69.08
CA ILE A 242 11.01 -39.60 -68.59
C ILE A 242 10.83 -39.90 -67.12
N TYR A 243 10.93 -38.87 -66.28
CA TYR A 243 10.72 -38.97 -64.84
C TYR A 243 9.62 -38.02 -64.43
N MET A 244 8.73 -38.50 -63.58
CA MET A 244 7.59 -37.76 -63.08
C MET A 244 7.53 -37.90 -61.57
N LEU A 245 7.17 -36.80 -60.90
CA LEU A 245 6.90 -36.76 -59.48
C LEU A 245 5.39 -36.75 -59.29
N PHE A 246 4.89 -37.71 -58.52
CA PHE A 246 3.48 -37.81 -58.18
C PHE A 246 3.29 -37.48 -56.70
N THR A 247 2.17 -36.84 -56.40
CA THR A 247 1.60 -36.77 -55.07
C THR A 247 0.26 -37.50 -55.14
N ASP A 248 0.11 -38.58 -54.38
CA ASP A 248 -1.21 -39.19 -54.19
C ASP A 248 -2.00 -38.32 -53.19
N GLY A 249 -3.28 -38.09 -53.48
CA GLY A 249 -4.14 -37.16 -52.74
C GLY A 249 -4.60 -37.71 -51.39
#